data_AF-A0A6N9U657-F1
#
_entry.id   AF-A0A6N9U657-F1
#
_cell.length_a   1.000
_cell.length_b   1.000
_cell.length_c   1.000
_cell.angle_alpha   90.00
_cell.angle_beta   90.00
_cell.angle_gamma   90.00
#
_symmetry.space_group_name_H-M   'P 1'
#
loop_
_entity.id
_entity.type
_entity.pdbx_description
1 polymer ?
#
loop_
_entity_poly.entity_id
_entity_poly.type
_entity_poly.pdbx_seq_one_letter_code
_entity_poly.pdbx_strand_id
1 'polypeptide(L)'
;LHGQVAAAAHRAVLTSGALARPPRAGRHLYADLGPLRSRLAARGVTDSMELEEYLTDRLGAPVPGGHRFGDELGALRARIGTGPLLGATPEQRTESLTAVDPLQLPHVAQALSMFAAALDELG
;
A
#
# COMPACT_ATOMS: atom_id res chain seq x y z
N LEU A 1 10.07 14.34 -2.14
CA LEU A 1 9.28 13.42 -1.28
C LEU A 1 8.39 12.43 -2.03
N HIS A 2 7.17 12.82 -2.44
CA HIS A 2 6.09 11.86 -2.74
C HIS A 2 6.44 10.85 -3.84
N GLY A 3 7.11 11.26 -4.91
CA GLY A 3 7.53 10.35 -5.98
C GLY A 3 8.49 9.25 -5.51
N GLN A 4 9.43 9.56 -4.61
CA GLN A 4 10.39 8.58 -4.10
C GLN A 4 9.72 7.54 -3.18
N VAL A 5 8.88 8.01 -2.25
CA VAL A 5 8.12 7.12 -1.35
C VAL A 5 7.12 6.28 -2.13
N ALA A 6 6.42 6.87 -3.11
CA ALA A 6 5.51 6.12 -3.96
C ALA A 6 6.23 5.07 -4.81
N ALA A 7 7.43 5.38 -5.34
CA ALA A 7 8.23 4.41 -6.06
C ALA A 7 8.72 3.26 -5.16
N ALA A 8 9.08 3.54 -3.91
CA ALA A 8 9.46 2.52 -2.93
C ALA A 8 8.27 1.61 -2.57
N ALA A 9 7.11 2.20 -2.27
CA ALA A 9 5.89 1.43 -2.02
C ALA A 9 5.45 0.62 -3.24
N HIS A 10 5.60 1.18 -4.46
CA HIS A 10 5.28 0.48 -5.71
C HIS A 10 6.14 -0.77 -5.88
N ARG A 11 7.45 -0.69 -5.60
CA ARG A 11 8.32 -1.88 -5.63
C ARG A 11 7.86 -2.95 -4.63
N ALA A 12 7.51 -2.56 -3.40
CA ALA A 12 7.03 -3.50 -2.40
C ALA A 12 5.73 -4.22 -2.84
N VAL A 13 4.81 -3.51 -3.50
CA VAL A 13 3.61 -4.12 -4.11
C VAL A 13 3.98 -5.13 -5.21
N LEU A 14 4.96 -4.82 -6.06
CA LEU A 14 5.38 -5.77 -7.10
C LEU A 14 6.09 -6.99 -6.50
N THR A 15 6.90 -6.80 -5.46
CA THR A 15 7.63 -7.88 -4.79
C THR A 15 6.68 -8.91 -4.16
N SER A 16 5.53 -8.48 -3.64
CA SER A 16 4.53 -9.42 -3.10
C SER A 16 3.80 -10.26 -4.16
N GLY A 17 4.05 -10.01 -5.45
CA GLY A 17 3.36 -10.66 -6.57
C GLY A 17 2.07 -9.97 -7.00
N ALA A 18 1.71 -8.84 -6.40
CA ALA A 18 0.64 -7.98 -6.88
C ALA A 18 1.10 -7.12 -8.06
N LEU A 19 0.15 -6.54 -8.80
CA LEU A 19 0.43 -5.66 -9.93
C LEU A 19 0.05 -4.23 -9.59
N ALA A 20 0.84 -3.26 -10.05
CA ALA A 20 0.47 -1.86 -9.97
C ALA A 20 1.11 -1.08 -11.11
N ARG A 21 0.40 -0.09 -11.64
CA ARG A 21 0.99 0.86 -12.59
C ARG A 21 2.00 1.74 -11.84
N PRO A 22 3.13 2.11 -12.48
CA PRO A 22 4.08 3.04 -11.87
C PRO A 22 3.38 4.34 -11.45
N PRO A 23 3.67 4.88 -10.25
CA PRO A 23 3.09 6.13 -9.80
C PRO A 23 3.57 7.28 -10.68
N ARG A 24 2.67 7.89 -11.46
CA ARG A 24 3.01 9.05 -12.32
C ARG A 24 2.82 10.38 -11.61
N ALA A 25 1.84 10.46 -10.73
CA ALA A 25 1.57 11.61 -9.87
C ALA A 25 0.69 11.16 -8.70
N GLY A 26 0.88 11.79 -7.54
CA GLY A 26 0.00 11.61 -6.38
C GLY A 26 0.60 10.79 -5.23
N ARG A 27 -0.26 10.55 -4.24
CA ARG A 27 0.06 9.94 -2.94
C ARG A 27 -0.58 8.56 -2.76
N HIS A 28 -0.94 7.91 -3.86
CA HIS A 28 -1.63 6.63 -3.85
C HIS A 28 -1.10 5.69 -4.92
N LEU A 29 -1.18 4.39 -4.64
CA LEU A 29 -1.01 3.31 -5.58
C LEU A 29 -2.35 2.64 -5.80
N TYR A 30 -2.61 2.17 -7.02
CA TYR A 30 -3.73 1.29 -7.31
C TYR A 30 -3.17 -0.11 -7.59
N ALA A 31 -3.34 -1.00 -6.63
CA ALA A 31 -2.79 -2.34 -6.63
C ALA A 31 -3.86 -3.36 -7.06
N ASP A 32 -3.48 -4.29 -7.93
CA ASP A 32 -4.26 -5.46 -8.33
C ASP A 32 -3.63 -6.69 -7.70
N LEU A 33 -4.34 -7.25 -6.71
CA LEU A 33 -3.98 -8.44 -5.97
C LEU A 33 -4.64 -9.70 -6.56
N GLY A 34 -5.23 -9.60 -7.76
CA GLY A 34 -5.79 -10.73 -8.50
C GLY A 34 -4.84 -11.92 -8.64
N PRO A 35 -3.53 -11.74 -8.89
CA PRO A 35 -2.58 -12.86 -8.90
C PRO A 35 -2.47 -13.64 -7.57
N LEU A 36 -2.85 -13.01 -6.46
CA LEU A 36 -2.81 -13.59 -5.11
C LEU A 36 -4.14 -14.19 -4.68
N ARG A 37 -5.14 -14.27 -5.58
CA ARG A 37 -6.53 -14.68 -5.28
C ARG A 37 -6.61 -15.96 -4.45
N SER A 38 -5.91 -17.03 -4.83
CA SER A 38 -5.99 -18.31 -4.10
C SER A 38 -5.48 -18.22 -2.66
N ARG A 39 -4.44 -17.39 -2.42
CA ARG A 39 -3.86 -17.18 -1.09
C ARG A 39 -4.74 -16.27 -0.24
N LEU A 40 -5.33 -15.25 -0.84
CA LEU A 40 -6.31 -14.38 -0.20
C LEU A 40 -7.59 -15.16 0.17
N ALA A 41 -8.07 -16.04 -0.71
CA ALA A 41 -9.21 -16.90 -0.43
C ALA A 41 -8.95 -17.84 0.76
N ALA A 42 -7.73 -18.37 0.91
CA ALA A 42 -7.35 -19.17 2.07
C ALA A 42 -7.35 -18.37 3.39
N ARG A 43 -7.35 -17.04 3.31
CA ARG A 43 -7.46 -16.09 4.45
C ARG A 43 -8.89 -15.53 4.59
N GLY A 44 -9.85 -16.05 3.83
CA GLY A 44 -11.24 -15.57 3.85
C GLY A 44 -11.50 -14.32 3.00
N VAL A 45 -10.56 -13.92 2.14
CA VAL A 45 -10.70 -12.74 1.28
C VAL A 45 -11.00 -13.18 -0.15
N THR A 46 -12.24 -12.99 -0.57
CA THR A 46 -12.78 -13.46 -1.85
C THR A 46 -13.32 -12.33 -2.72
N ASP A 47 -13.67 -11.20 -2.12
CA ASP A 47 -14.18 -10.02 -2.82
C ASP A 47 -13.47 -8.70 -2.44
N SER A 48 -13.90 -7.61 -3.07
CA SER A 48 -13.30 -6.29 -2.89
C SER A 48 -13.61 -5.64 -1.53
N MET A 49 -14.69 -6.01 -0.84
CA MET A 49 -15.04 -5.47 0.47
C MET A 49 -14.22 -6.16 1.56
N GLU A 50 -14.14 -7.50 1.49
CA GLU A 50 -13.27 -8.30 2.36
C GLU A 50 -11.81 -7.90 2.18
N LEU A 51 -11.39 -7.61 0.94
CA LEU A 51 -10.03 -7.13 0.67
C LEU A 51 -9.76 -5.76 1.32
N GLU A 52 -10.73 -4.85 1.28
CA GLU A 52 -10.60 -3.54 1.92
C GLU A 52 -10.44 -3.67 3.43
N GLU A 53 -11.31 -4.45 4.07
CA GLU A 53 -11.25 -4.72 5.52
C GLU A 53 -9.91 -5.35 5.88
N TYR A 54 -9.54 -6.44 5.21
CA TYR A 54 -8.31 -7.17 5.44
C TYR A 54 -7.07 -6.29 5.31
N LEU A 55 -6.95 -5.51 4.22
CA LEU A 55 -5.80 -4.64 4.01
C LEU A 55 -5.79 -3.44 4.96
N THR A 56 -6.95 -2.91 5.33
CA THR A 56 -7.06 -1.80 6.27
C THR A 56 -6.54 -2.21 7.65
N ASP A 57 -6.96 -3.38 8.13
CA ASP A 57 -6.50 -3.93 9.39
C ASP A 57 -5.02 -4.27 9.33
N ARG A 58 -4.59 -4.96 8.26
CA ARG A 58 -3.20 -5.42 8.11
C ARG A 58 -2.18 -4.28 8.02
N LEU A 59 -2.55 -3.16 7.37
CA LEU A 59 -1.69 -2.00 7.17
C LEU A 59 -1.93 -0.88 8.20
N GLY A 60 -2.92 -1.02 9.08
CA GLY A 60 -3.23 -0.05 10.14
C GLY A 60 -3.66 1.33 9.62
N ALA A 61 -4.12 1.41 8.36
CA ALA A 61 -4.55 2.64 7.72
C ALA A 61 -5.63 2.31 6.67
N PRO A 62 -6.56 3.22 6.36
CA PRO A 62 -7.61 2.95 5.38
C PRO A 62 -7.04 2.57 4.00
N VAL A 63 -7.47 1.42 3.48
CA VAL A 63 -7.11 0.91 2.14
C VAL A 63 -8.37 0.66 1.32
N PRO A 64 -8.97 1.71 0.74
CA PRO A 64 -10.20 1.60 -0.06
C PRO A 64 -10.11 0.54 -1.16
N GLY A 65 -11.06 -0.39 -1.20
CA GLY A 65 -11.20 -1.41 -2.22
C GLY A 65 -11.71 -0.83 -3.56
N GLY A 66 -11.47 -1.57 -4.64
CA GLY A 66 -11.85 -1.22 -6.00
C GLY A 66 -13.35 -0.94 -6.18
N HIS A 67 -14.21 -1.64 -5.41
CA HIS A 67 -15.66 -1.44 -5.43
C HIS A 67 -16.07 0.02 -5.14
N ARG A 68 -15.30 0.77 -4.35
CA ARG A 68 -15.54 2.20 -4.09
C ARG A 68 -15.23 3.11 -5.28
N PHE A 69 -14.56 2.57 -6.30
CA PHE A 69 -14.16 3.28 -7.52
C PHE A 69 -14.86 2.74 -8.77
N GLY A 70 -15.86 1.85 -8.60
CA GLY A 70 -16.63 1.28 -9.69
C GLY A 70 -16.03 0.03 -10.33
N ASP A 71 -15.01 -0.59 -9.71
CA ASP A 71 -14.59 -1.93 -10.12
C ASP A 71 -15.64 -2.98 -9.71
N GLU A 72 -15.68 -4.08 -10.47
CA GLU A 72 -16.48 -5.26 -10.17
C GLU A 72 -16.22 -5.78 -8.75
N LEU A 73 -17.25 -6.26 -8.05
CA LEU A 73 -17.13 -6.72 -6.65
C LEU A 73 -16.07 -7.82 -6.46
N GLY A 74 -15.91 -8.70 -7.46
CA GLY A 74 -14.91 -9.78 -7.43
C GLY A 74 -13.49 -9.35 -7.81
N ALA A 75 -13.27 -8.08 -8.19
CA ALA A 75 -11.95 -7.56 -8.53
C ALA A 75 -11.15 -7.25 -7.25
N LEU A 76 -10.08 -8.00 -7.02
CA LEU A 76 -9.21 -7.84 -5.85
C LEU A 76 -8.24 -6.67 -6.04
N ARG A 77 -8.78 -5.45 -6.14
CA ARG A 77 -8.00 -4.22 -6.31
C ARG A 77 -8.21 -3.29 -5.14
N ALA A 78 -7.18 -2.52 -4.80
CA ALA A 78 -7.25 -1.56 -3.71
C ALA A 78 -6.39 -0.32 -3.97
N ARG A 79 -6.79 0.81 -3.38
CA ARG A 79 -6.06 2.07 -3.41
C ARG A 79 -5.29 2.28 -2.11
N ILE A 80 -3.99 2.14 -2.18
CA ILE A 80 -3.08 2.26 -1.02
C ILE A 80 -2.53 3.68 -0.95
N GLY A 81 -2.71 4.37 0.17
CA GLY A 81 -2.12 5.69 0.41
C GLY A 81 -0.67 5.59 0.91
N THR A 82 0.19 6.49 0.45
CA THR A 82 1.59 6.58 0.92
C THR A 82 1.76 7.53 2.10
N GLY A 83 0.70 8.22 2.52
CA GLY A 83 0.72 9.17 3.64
C GLY A 83 1.17 8.55 4.98
N PRO A 84 0.66 7.36 5.37
CA PRO A 84 1.12 6.68 6.58
C PRO A 84 2.63 6.38 6.61
N LEU A 85 3.28 6.29 5.44
CA LEU A 85 4.71 6.01 5.31
C LEU A 85 5.60 7.23 5.61
N LEU A 86 5.00 8.41 5.78
CA LEU A 86 5.72 9.66 6.02
C LEU A 86 6.02 9.93 7.49
N GLY A 87 5.45 9.14 8.40
CA GLY A 87 5.59 9.33 9.84
C GLY A 87 4.28 9.17 10.60
N ALA A 88 4.39 8.68 11.83
CA ALA A 88 3.26 8.48 12.73
C ALA A 88 2.81 9.81 13.37
N THR A 89 3.74 10.75 13.58
CA THR A 89 3.47 12.05 14.20
C THR A 89 3.52 13.21 13.21
N PRO A 90 2.88 14.37 13.51
CA PRO A 90 3.00 15.58 12.70
C PRO A 90 4.45 16.05 12.49
N GLU A 91 5.31 15.89 13.49
CA GLU A 91 6.72 16.28 13.46
C GLU A 91 7.49 15.42 12.46
N GLN A 92 7.35 14.10 12.54
CA GLN A 92 7.95 13.16 11.59
C GLN A 92 7.47 13.40 10.15
N ARG A 93 6.19 13.72 9.98
CA ARG A 93 5.64 14.07 8.65
C ARG A 93 6.24 15.36 8.11
N THR A 94 6.43 16.36 8.98
CA THR A 94 7.05 17.64 8.61
C THR A 94 8.51 17.43 8.21
N GLU A 95 9.26 16.62 8.97
CA GLU A 95 10.63 16.24 8.63
C GLU A 95 10.70 15.52 7.27
N SER A 96 9.81 14.56 7.02
CA SER A 96 9.70 13.91 5.71
C SER A 96 9.42 14.89 4.58
N LEU A 97 8.59 15.91 4.82
CA LEU A 97 8.22 16.93 3.82
C LEU A 97 9.40 17.83 3.42
N THR A 98 10.34 18.08 4.33
CA THR A 98 11.48 18.98 4.11
C THR A 98 12.80 18.25 3.81
N ALA A 99 12.85 16.93 4.01
CA ALA A 99 14.04 16.12 3.75
C ALA A 99 14.41 16.05 2.26
N VAL A 100 15.71 16.18 1.97
CA VAL A 100 16.29 16.01 0.63
C VAL A 100 16.20 14.55 0.19
N ASP A 101 16.57 13.63 1.08
CA ASP A 101 16.43 12.18 0.89
C ASP A 101 15.54 11.58 2.00
N PRO A 102 14.22 11.55 1.78
CA PRO A 102 13.28 11.06 2.78
C PRO A 102 13.37 9.55 3.01
N LEU A 103 13.98 8.78 2.09
CA LEU A 103 14.09 7.32 2.25
C LEU A 103 15.15 6.93 3.29
N GLN A 104 16.07 7.85 3.62
CA GLN A 104 17.09 7.67 4.65
C GLN A 104 16.59 8.04 6.06
N LEU A 105 15.41 8.66 6.17
CA LEU A 105 14.82 8.95 7.48
C LEU A 105 14.42 7.63 8.19
N PRO A 106 14.84 7.40 9.44
CA PRO A 106 14.58 6.13 10.14
C PRO A 106 13.10 5.74 10.18
N HIS A 107 12.18 6.69 10.42
CA HIS A 107 10.75 6.40 10.47
C HIS A 107 10.16 6.05 9.10
N VAL A 108 10.65 6.65 8.02
CA VAL A 108 10.20 6.34 6.65
C VAL A 108 10.72 4.97 6.23
N ALA A 109 12.00 4.68 6.48
CA ALA A 109 12.61 3.38 6.19
C ALA A 109 11.90 2.26 6.97
N GLN A 110 11.65 2.46 8.26
CA GLN A 110 10.92 1.51 9.09
C GLN A 110 9.48 1.29 8.59
N ALA A 111 8.76 2.37 8.29
CA ALA A 111 7.39 2.27 7.78
C ALA A 111 7.33 1.53 6.43
N LEU A 112 8.28 1.79 5.53
CA LEU A 112 8.41 1.06 4.26
C LEU A 112 8.74 -0.42 4.47
N SER A 113 9.60 -0.75 5.44
CA SER A 113 9.93 -2.14 5.78
C SER A 113 8.70 -2.88 6.31
N MET A 114 7.93 -2.27 7.22
CA MET A 114 6.70 -2.84 7.75
C MET A 114 5.64 -3.01 6.67
N PHE A 115 5.49 -2.02 5.80
CA PHE A 115 4.61 -2.07 4.64
C PHE A 115 4.99 -3.22 3.70
N ALA A 116 6.28 -3.36 3.38
CA ALA A 116 6.75 -4.44 2.52
C ALA A 116 6.52 -5.82 3.14
N ALA A 117 6.86 -6.01 4.42
CA ALA A 117 6.63 -7.27 5.12
C ALA A 117 5.14 -7.65 5.16
N ALA A 118 4.26 -6.68 5.41
CA ALA A 118 2.82 -6.91 5.44
C ALA A 118 2.25 -7.38 4.09
N LEU A 119 2.82 -6.91 2.98
CA LEU A 119 2.44 -7.35 1.64
C LEU A 119 3.10 -8.67 1.24
N ASP A 120 4.37 -8.88 1.61
CA ASP A 120 5.12 -10.09 1.27
C ASP A 120 4.47 -11.35 1.85
N GLU A 121 3.87 -11.25 3.05
CA GLU A 121 3.07 -12.32 3.66
C GLU A 121 1.81 -12.71 2.87
N LEU A 122 1.45 -11.98 1.81
CA LEU A 122 0.36 -12.33 0.88
C LEU A 122 0.85 -13.23 -0.28
N GLY A 123 2.16 -13.21 -0.54
CA GLY A 123 2.87 -13.99 -1.56
C GLY A 123 3.17 -15.43 -1.16
#